data_AF-A0A060UV22-F1
#
_entry.id   AF-A0A060UV22-F1
#
_cell.length_a   1.000
_cell.length_b   1.000
_cell.length_c   1.000
_cell.angle_alpha   90.00
_cell.angle_beta   90.00
_cell.angle_gamma   90.00
#
_symmetry.space_group_name_H-M   'P 1'
#
loop_
_entity.id
_entity.type
_entity.pdbx_description
1 polymer ?
#
loop_
_entity_poly.entity_id
_entity_poly.type
_entity_poly.pdbx_seq_one_letter_code
_entity_poly.pdbx_strand_id
1 'polypeptide(L)' 'MLWLLAVIGIPILVVMLLFFAAADDFWQVITFQISFSRLIDDLAHVLAIVVIGAVAELISLYMLLAHVL' A
#
# COMPACT_ATOMS: atom_id res chain seq x y z
N MET A 1 -3.08 -22.53 -5.30
CA MET A 1 -3.74 -22.05 -4.05
C MET A 1 -3.01 -20.87 -3.41
N LEU A 2 -1.68 -20.91 -3.22
CA LEU A 2 -0.90 -19.78 -2.68
C LEU A 2 -1.06 -18.46 -3.47
N TRP A 3 -1.15 -18.53 -4.81
CA TRP A 3 -1.37 -17.34 -5.65
C TRP A 3 -2.75 -16.69 -5.44
N LEU A 4 -3.78 -17.48 -5.14
CA LEU A 4 -5.10 -16.96 -4.81
C LEU A 4 -5.07 -16.19 -3.48
N LEU A 5 -4.31 -16.71 -2.50
CA LEU A 5 -4.07 -16.02 -1.23
C LEU A 5 -3.30 -14.71 -1.46
N ALA A 6 -2.32 -14.69 -2.36
CA ALA A 6 -1.55 -13.48 -2.67
C ALA A 6 -2.43 -12.39 -3.32
N VAL A 7 -3.24 -12.74 -4.32
CA VAL A 7 -4.17 -11.80 -5.00
C VAL A 7 -5.20 -11.19 -4.04
N ILE A 8 -5.60 -11.91 -2.99
CA ILE A 8 -6.53 -11.35 -1.98
C ILE A 8 -5.76 -10.64 -0.86
N GLY A 9 -4.61 -11.17 -0.46
CA GLY A 9 -3.82 -10.71 0.67
C GLY A 9 -3.05 -9.42 0.40
N ILE A 10 -2.47 -9.27 -0.80
CA ILE A 10 -1.70 -8.07 -1.18
C ILE A 10 -2.59 -6.81 -1.13
N PRO A 11 -3.81 -6.78 -1.70
CA PRO A 11 -4.69 -5.60 -1.60
C PRO A 11 -5.06 -5.28 -0.16
N ILE A 12 -5.34 -6.29 0.66
CA ILE A 12 -5.66 -6.10 2.09
C ILE A 12 -4.47 -5.47 2.82
N LEU A 13 -3.26 -5.99 2.60
CA LEU A 13 -2.04 -5.46 3.21
C LEU A 13 -1.76 -4.01 2.77
N VAL A 14 -1.90 -3.72 1.47
CA VAL A 14 -1.72 -2.37 0.92
C VAL A 14 -2.71 -1.40 1.56
N VAL A 15 -4.00 -1.75 1.62
CA VAL A 15 -5.02 -0.91 2.26
C VAL A 15 -4.73 -0.70 3.74
N MET A 16 -4.31 -1.73 4.47
CA MET A 16 -3.92 -1.59 5.87
C MET A 16 -2.72 -0.65 6.05
N LEU A 17 -1.68 -0.78 5.24
CA LEU A 17 -0.50 0.09 5.30
C LEU A 17 -0.87 1.55 5.00
N LEU A 18 -1.70 1.78 3.99
CA LEU A 18 -2.21 3.11 3.66
C LEU A 18 -3.08 3.69 4.78
N PHE A 19 -3.88 2.85 5.45
CA PHE A 19 -4.68 3.27 6.60
C PHE A 19 -3.79 3.72 7.77
N PHE A 20 -2.72 2.99 8.08
CA PHE A 20 -1.78 3.39 9.14
C PHE A 20 -1.04 4.69 8.77
N ALA A 21 -0.56 4.83 7.53
CA ALA A 21 0.05 6.06 7.07
C ALA A 21 -0.90 7.26 7.20
N ALA A 22 -2.17 7.10 6.78
CA ALA A 22 -3.18 8.14 6.91
C ALA A 22 -3.57 8.46 8.37
N ALA A 23 -3.50 7.48 9.28
CA ALA A 23 -3.80 7.68 10.69
C ALA A 23 -2.74 8.54 11.39
N ASP A 24 -1.47 8.32 11.06
CA ASP A 24 -0.35 9.14 11.56
C ASP A 24 -0.46 10.59 11.05
N ASP A 25 -0.80 10.78 9.78
CA ASP A 25 -1.06 12.11 9.21
C ASP A 25 -2.26 12.79 9.89
N PHE A 26 -3.35 12.06 10.10
CA PHE A 26 -4.55 12.58 10.76
C PHE A 26 -4.26 13.06 12.19
N TRP A 27 -3.45 12.31 12.95
CA TRP A 27 -3.04 12.72 14.29
C TRP A 27 -2.18 13.99 14.28
N GLN A 28 -1.33 14.15 13.28
CA GLN A 28 -0.50 15.34 13.10
C GLN A 28 -1.34 16.58 12.71
N VAL A 29 -2.38 16.39 11.91
CA VAL A 29 -3.34 17.45 11.56
C VAL A 29 -4.08 17.94 12.81
N ILE A 30 -4.56 17.01 13.65
CA ILE A 30 -5.26 17.35 14.90
C ILE A 30 -4.34 18.11 15.87
N THR A 31 -3.05 17.77 15.89
CA THR A 31 -2.06 18.39 16.79
C THR A 31 -1.43 19.68 16.22
N PHE A 32 -1.82 20.12 15.03
CA PHE A 32 -1.30 21.31 14.33
C PHE A 32 0.23 21.33 14.16
N GLN A 33 0.87 20.16 14.04
CA GLN A 33 2.34 20.03 13.90
C GLN A 33 2.82 19.81 12.46
N ILE A 34 2.01 20.15 11.46
CA ILE A 34 2.31 19.82 10.06
C ILE A 34 3.49 20.67 9.56
N SER A 35 4.59 20.01 9.20
CA SER A 35 5.70 20.62 8.47
C SER A 35 5.64 20.22 7.00
N PHE A 36 5.84 21.18 6.09
CA PHE A 36 5.75 20.95 4.64
C PHE A 36 6.75 19.91 4.12
N SER A 37 7.91 19.79 4.79
CA SER A 37 8.91 18.77 4.50
C SER A 37 8.41 17.36 4.79
N ARG A 38 7.62 17.17 5.85
CA ARG A 38 7.04 15.86 6.20
C ARG A 38 6.00 15.44 5.18
N LEU A 39 5.14 16.37 4.76
CA LEU A 39 4.08 16.09 3.79
C LEU A 39 4.61 15.51 2.47
N ILE A 40 5.80 15.95 2.03
CA ILE A 40 6.47 15.41 0.83
C ILE A 40 7.01 13.99 1.09
N ASP A 41 7.57 13.75 2.27
CA ASP A 41 8.09 12.45 2.69
C ASP A 41 6.96 11.42 2.82
N ASP A 42 5.84 11.82 3.45
CA ASP A 42 4.65 10.99 3.60
C ASP A 42 4.00 10.67 2.25
N LEU A 43 3.95 11.66 1.33
CA LEU A 43 3.49 11.43 -0.05
C LEU A 43 4.39 10.43 -0.79
N ALA A 44 5.72 10.55 -0.65
CA ALA A 44 6.67 9.62 -1.25
C ALA A 44 6.50 8.21 -0.67
N HIS A 45 6.25 8.10 0.63
CA HIS A 45 5.99 6.84 1.31
C HIS A 45 4.71 6.17 0.80
N VAL A 46 3.60 6.91 0.72
CA VAL A 46 2.33 6.44 0.16
C VAL A 46 2.50 5.99 -1.28
N LEU A 47 3.21 6.78 -2.10
CA LEU A 47 3.50 6.44 -3.48
C LEU A 47 4.29 5.12 -3.59
N ALA A 48 5.28 4.92 -2.71
CA ALA A 48 6.06 3.70 -2.66
C ALA A 48 5.19 2.48 -2.31
N ILE A 49 4.31 2.59 -1.31
CA ILE A 49 3.38 1.52 -0.93
C ILE A 49 2.49 1.14 -2.12
N VAL A 50 1.92 2.14 -2.81
CA VAL A 50 1.03 1.91 -3.95
C VAL A 50 1.77 1.25 -5.11
N VAL A 51 2.96 1.74 -5.47
CA VAL A 51 3.75 1.19 -6.59
C VAL A 51 4.18 -0.24 -6.29
N ILE A 52 4.73 -0.51 -5.11
CA ILE A 52 5.18 -1.84 -4.72
C ILE A 52 3.99 -2.80 -4.67
N GLY A 53 2.87 -2.36 -4.07
CA GLY A 53 1.64 -3.14 -3.99
C GLY A 53 1.08 -3.49 -5.38
N ALA A 54 1.01 -2.50 -6.28
CA ALA A 54 0.52 -2.71 -7.64
C ALA A 54 1.42 -3.66 -8.44
N VAL A 55 2.74 -3.55 -8.31
CA VAL A 55 3.69 -4.47 -8.97
C VAL A 55 3.55 -5.88 -8.41
N ALA A 56 3.46 -6.03 -7.09
CA ALA A 56 3.25 -7.32 -6.45
C ALA A 56 1.94 -7.97 -6.91
N GLU A 57 0.87 -7.19 -6.99
CA GLU A 57 -0.46 -7.63 -7.43
C GLU A 57 -0.45 -8.07 -8.90
N LEU A 58 0.23 -7.30 -9.76
CA LEU A 58 0.39 -7.65 -11.17
C LEU A 58 1.13 -8.99 -11.34
N ILE A 59 2.18 -9.22 -10.54
CA ILE A 59 2.93 -10.48 -10.54
C ILE A 59 2.07 -11.63 -10.02
N SER A 60 1.33 -11.45 -8.93
CA SER A 60 0.48 -12.50 -8.38
C SER A 60 -0.67 -12.87 -9.32
N LEU A 61 -1.27 -11.89 -9.99
CA LEU A 61 -2.29 -12.14 -11.01
C LEU A 61 -1.71 -12.90 -12.21
N TYR A 62 -0.55 -12.48 -12.70
CA TYR A 62 0.14 -13.20 -13.79
C TYR A 62 0.44 -14.65 -13.41
N MET A 63 1.00 -14.88 -12.22
CA MET A 63 1.32 -16.22 -11.74
C MET A 63 0.08 -17.08 -11.50
N LEU A 64 -1.02 -16.49 -11.01
CA LEU A 64 -2.30 -17.18 -10.87
C LEU A 64 -2.80 -17.67 -12.23
N LEU A 65 -2.80 -16.80 -13.24
CA LEU A 65 -3.21 -17.16 -14.60
C LEU A 65 -2.29 -18.24 -15.18
N ALA A 66 -0.97 -18.07 -15.07
CA ALA A 66 0.01 -19.02 -15.62
C ALA A 66 -0.01 -20.41 -14.94
N HIS A 67 -0.50 -20.52 -13.70
CA HIS A 67 -0.64 -21.81 -13.01
C HIS A 67 -2.02 -22.44 -13.18
N VAL A 68 -3.03 -21.67 -13.58
CA VAL A 68 -4.42 -22.14 -13.73
C VAL A 68 -4.73 -22.49 -15.19
N LEU A 69 -4.08 -21.85 -16.14
CA LEU A 69 -4.22 -22.04 -17.59
C LEU A 69 -3.10 -22.92 -18.13
#